data_AF-A0A957EM06-F1
#
_entry.id   AF-A0A957EM06-F1
#
_cell.length_a   1.000
_cell.length_b   1.000
_cell.length_c   1.000
_cell.angle_alpha   90.00
_cell.angle_beta   90.00
_cell.angle_gamma   90.00
#
_symmetry.space_group_name_H-M   'P 1'
#
loop_
_entity.id
_entity.type
_entity.pdbx_description
1 polymer ?
#
loop_
_entity_poly.entity_id
_entity_poly.type
_entity_poly.pdbx_seq_one_letter_code
_entity_poly.pdbx_strand_id
1 'polypeptide(L)'
;MAENPILFAFASPLEITPQKARAAGAAVVATSHSAYPNQMDVTAVLPGIFRGLLDARSSHFPLNAQIAAAEAIAATISDEELNADYIYPKVLDYSVAPQVAAAVAAAVVAAGCSRKADTNPEAIAERTRRYVYEGHFPVPPKSNKEMSVSEESLEQHERFQGLLEIYSKIPVKDEHILRQFYLMPRAMEPAKLIQNDPAEVFNLTPRSNLVGVVSDGTAVLGLGNIG
;
A
#
# COMPACT_ATOMS: atom_id res chain seq x y z
N MET A 1 -10.42 -33.81 2.17
CA MET A 1 -9.30 -32.85 2.22
C MET A 1 -8.19 -33.46 3.08
N ALA A 2 -7.02 -32.82 3.16
CA ALA A 2 -5.93 -33.24 4.05
C ALA A 2 -6.32 -33.13 5.55
N GLU A 3 -5.47 -33.62 6.46
CA GLU A 3 -5.76 -33.76 7.90
C GLU A 3 -6.02 -32.43 8.64
N ASN A 4 -5.56 -31.29 8.12
CA ASN A 4 -5.88 -29.96 8.64
C ASN A 4 -6.09 -28.98 7.47
N PRO A 5 -7.29 -28.93 6.88
CA PRO A 5 -7.51 -28.14 5.68
C PRO A 5 -7.41 -26.63 5.95
N ILE A 6 -6.59 -25.94 5.16
CA ILE A 6 -6.56 -24.48 5.08
C ILE A 6 -7.42 -24.05 3.91
N LEU A 7 -8.37 -23.15 4.13
CA LEU A 7 -9.32 -22.70 3.11
C LEU A 7 -9.27 -21.18 2.94
N PHE A 8 -9.06 -20.74 1.71
CA PHE A 8 -9.14 -19.33 1.32
C PHE A 8 -10.41 -19.08 0.50
N ALA A 9 -11.31 -18.24 1.00
CA ALA A 9 -12.59 -17.90 0.38
C ALA A 9 -12.67 -16.37 0.20
N PHE A 10 -12.29 -15.89 -0.98
CA PHE A 10 -12.06 -14.46 -1.25
C PHE A 10 -13.12 -13.84 -2.15
N ALA A 11 -14.05 -14.61 -2.73
CA ALA A 11 -15.08 -14.05 -3.59
C ALA A 11 -16.04 -13.14 -2.82
N SER A 12 -16.70 -12.28 -3.60
CA SER A 12 -17.79 -11.45 -3.15
C SER A 12 -19.01 -11.66 -4.06
N PRO A 13 -20.12 -12.26 -3.58
CA PRO A 13 -20.32 -12.75 -2.22
C PRO A 13 -19.42 -13.95 -1.86
N LEU A 14 -19.23 -14.22 -0.57
CA LEU A 14 -18.39 -15.32 -0.09
C LEU A 14 -18.88 -16.67 -0.61
N GLU A 15 -17.95 -17.51 -1.08
CA GLU A 15 -18.20 -18.87 -1.56
C GLU A 15 -18.73 -19.76 -0.42
N ILE A 16 -18.16 -19.60 0.77
CA ILE A 16 -18.55 -20.28 2.00
C ILE A 16 -18.21 -19.40 3.20
N THR A 17 -19.09 -19.34 4.20
CA THR A 17 -18.79 -18.59 5.42
C THR A 17 -17.77 -19.35 6.28
N PRO A 18 -16.92 -18.66 7.07
CA PRO A 18 -15.97 -19.32 7.95
C PRO A 18 -16.60 -20.34 8.90
N GLN A 19 -17.80 -20.04 9.41
CA GLN A 19 -18.56 -20.95 10.27
C GLN A 19 -18.92 -22.26 9.55
N LYS A 20 -19.42 -22.18 8.29
CA LYS A 20 -19.75 -23.36 7.49
C LYS A 20 -18.50 -24.16 7.11
N ALA A 21 -17.42 -23.47 6.76
CA ALA A 21 -16.15 -24.10 6.44
C ALA A 21 -15.56 -24.86 7.64
N ARG A 22 -15.57 -24.26 8.83
CA ARG A 22 -15.14 -24.92 10.08
C ARG A 22 -16.02 -26.11 10.43
N ALA A 23 -17.35 -25.98 10.31
CA ALA A 23 -18.28 -27.09 10.51
C ALA A 23 -18.06 -28.25 9.52
N ALA A 24 -17.54 -27.97 8.33
CA ALA A 24 -17.15 -28.96 7.33
C ALA A 24 -15.72 -29.53 7.54
N GLY A 25 -15.02 -29.12 8.61
CA GLY A 25 -13.71 -29.64 8.99
C GLY A 25 -12.51 -28.78 8.57
N ALA A 26 -12.69 -27.53 8.16
CA ALA A 26 -11.56 -26.63 7.90
C ALA A 26 -10.86 -26.24 9.21
N ALA A 27 -9.54 -26.40 9.25
CA ALA A 27 -8.71 -26.01 10.39
C ALA A 27 -8.47 -24.50 10.41
N VAL A 28 -8.17 -23.91 9.24
CA VAL A 28 -7.94 -22.48 9.07
C VAL A 28 -8.81 -21.98 7.92
N VAL A 29 -9.44 -20.81 8.12
CA VAL A 29 -10.21 -20.14 7.07
C VAL A 29 -9.77 -18.69 6.98
N ALA A 30 -9.47 -18.22 5.77
CA ALA A 30 -9.18 -16.82 5.48
C ALA A 30 -10.16 -16.26 4.46
N THR A 31 -10.52 -14.98 4.61
CA THR A 31 -11.46 -14.29 3.72
C THR A 31 -11.00 -12.86 3.45
N SER A 32 -11.61 -12.17 2.48
CA SER A 32 -11.41 -10.73 2.27
C SER A 32 -12.35 -9.86 3.11
N HIS A 33 -13.23 -10.48 3.91
CA HIS A 33 -14.34 -9.80 4.59
C HIS A 33 -13.98 -9.42 6.03
N SER A 34 -14.06 -8.13 6.37
CA SER A 34 -13.53 -7.56 7.63
C SER A 34 -14.23 -7.96 8.93
N ALA A 35 -15.33 -8.71 8.83
CA ALA A 35 -16.06 -9.23 9.97
C ALA A 35 -15.51 -10.56 10.51
N TYR A 36 -14.55 -11.19 9.82
CA TYR A 36 -14.03 -12.51 10.17
C TYR A 36 -12.54 -12.49 10.50
N PRO A 37 -12.06 -13.44 11.32
CA PRO A 37 -10.62 -13.67 11.51
C PRO A 37 -9.92 -13.96 10.18
N ASN A 38 -8.59 -13.81 10.17
CA ASN A 38 -7.77 -13.99 8.97
C ASN A 38 -8.30 -13.19 7.77
N GLN A 39 -8.67 -11.92 8.01
CA GLN A 39 -8.99 -11.00 6.92
C GLN A 39 -7.72 -10.74 6.11
N MET A 40 -7.65 -11.27 4.89
CA MET A 40 -6.58 -10.98 3.94
C MET A 40 -7.00 -9.81 3.06
N ASP A 41 -6.39 -8.66 3.33
CA ASP A 41 -6.62 -7.42 2.58
C ASP A 41 -5.29 -6.86 2.09
N VAL A 42 -5.27 -6.42 0.83
CA VAL A 42 -4.10 -5.84 0.19
C VAL A 42 -3.70 -4.50 0.81
N THR A 43 -4.64 -3.80 1.46
CA THR A 43 -4.42 -2.55 2.18
C THR A 43 -3.34 -2.69 3.26
N ALA A 44 -3.20 -3.88 3.87
CA ALA A 44 -2.18 -4.15 4.89
C ALA A 44 -0.75 -4.17 4.33
N VAL A 45 -0.57 -4.44 3.02
CA VAL A 45 0.75 -4.82 2.46
C VAL A 45 1.20 -3.96 1.28
N LEU A 46 0.27 -3.45 0.47
CA LEU A 46 0.58 -2.63 -0.71
C LEU A 46 1.43 -1.39 -0.40
N PRO A 47 1.21 -0.64 0.71
CA PRO A 47 2.07 0.50 1.01
C PRO A 47 3.55 0.10 1.08
N GLY A 48 3.86 -1.01 1.75
CA GLY A 48 5.23 -1.51 1.85
C GLY A 48 5.80 -1.97 0.51
N ILE A 49 5.03 -2.76 -0.26
CA ILE A 49 5.44 -3.24 -1.57
C ILE A 49 5.79 -2.07 -2.51
N PHE A 50 4.89 -1.09 -2.62
CA PHE A 50 5.11 0.06 -3.48
C PHE A 50 6.26 0.94 -2.98
N ARG A 51 6.39 1.18 -1.67
CA ARG A 51 7.54 1.94 -1.16
C ARG A 51 8.86 1.25 -1.47
N GLY A 52 8.96 -0.06 -1.26
CA GLY A 52 10.15 -0.83 -1.61
C GLY A 52 10.51 -0.71 -3.09
N LEU A 53 9.54 -0.88 -3.99
CA LEU A 53 9.74 -0.75 -5.44
C LEU A 53 10.12 0.67 -5.87
N LEU A 54 9.39 1.68 -5.40
CA LEU A 54 9.56 3.08 -5.78
C LEU A 54 10.87 3.66 -5.24
N ASP A 55 11.18 3.43 -3.96
CA ASP A 55 12.39 3.97 -3.34
C ASP A 55 13.67 3.29 -3.86
N ALA A 56 13.60 2.01 -4.23
CA ALA A 56 14.67 1.31 -4.93
C ALA A 56 14.73 1.65 -6.43
N ARG A 57 13.79 2.45 -6.95
CA ARG A 57 13.62 2.78 -8.38
C ARG A 57 13.60 1.53 -9.27
N SER A 58 12.90 0.48 -8.83
CA SER A 58 12.83 -0.78 -9.57
C SER A 58 12.28 -0.56 -10.98
N SER A 59 12.74 -1.35 -11.96
CA SER A 59 12.18 -1.36 -13.32
C SER A 59 10.90 -2.20 -13.42
N HIS A 60 10.74 -3.22 -12.58
CA HIS A 60 9.58 -4.10 -12.50
C HIS A 60 9.49 -4.75 -11.10
N PHE A 61 8.52 -5.64 -10.86
CA PHE A 61 8.40 -6.40 -9.61
C PHE A 61 8.84 -7.87 -9.82
N PRO A 62 10.14 -8.20 -9.65
CA PRO A 62 10.64 -9.55 -9.93
C PRO A 62 10.07 -10.60 -8.96
N LEU A 63 10.02 -11.86 -9.40
CA LEU A 63 9.44 -12.96 -8.62
C LEU A 63 10.10 -13.13 -7.24
N ASN A 64 11.42 -12.99 -7.15
CA ASN A 64 12.12 -13.09 -5.86
C ASN A 64 11.69 -11.98 -4.89
N ALA A 65 11.38 -10.78 -5.38
CA ALA A 65 10.86 -9.71 -4.54
C ALA A 65 9.40 -9.94 -4.14
N GLN A 66 8.60 -10.62 -4.98
CA GLN A 66 7.25 -11.06 -4.61
C GLN A 66 7.29 -12.10 -3.49
N ILE A 67 8.21 -13.06 -3.57
CA ILE A 67 8.45 -14.06 -2.53
C ILE A 67 8.95 -13.38 -1.25
N ALA A 68 9.94 -12.49 -1.35
CA ALA A 68 10.45 -11.74 -0.19
C ALA A 68 9.37 -10.88 0.48
N ALA A 69 8.45 -10.30 -0.28
CA ALA A 69 7.29 -9.61 0.27
C ALA A 69 6.39 -10.57 1.06
N ALA A 70 6.07 -11.74 0.49
CA ALA A 70 5.23 -12.74 1.15
C ALA A 70 5.89 -13.29 2.43
N GLU A 71 7.19 -13.56 2.41
CA GLU A 71 7.98 -13.98 3.58
C GLU A 71 8.00 -12.89 4.65
N ALA A 72 8.21 -11.62 4.26
CA ALA A 72 8.17 -10.50 5.20
C ALA A 72 6.78 -10.31 5.82
N ILE A 73 5.70 -10.49 5.05
CA ILE A 73 4.33 -10.44 5.57
C ILE A 73 4.12 -11.57 6.59
N ALA A 74 4.52 -12.80 6.25
CA ALA A 74 4.38 -13.94 7.16
C ALA A 74 5.17 -13.74 8.46
N ALA A 75 6.40 -13.20 8.35
CA ALA A 75 7.28 -12.95 9.49
C ALA A 75 6.79 -11.84 10.44
N THR A 76 5.75 -11.07 10.08
CA THR A 76 5.15 -10.08 11.00
C THR A 76 4.36 -10.73 12.13
N ILE A 77 3.99 -12.01 12.00
CA ILE A 77 3.31 -12.76 13.05
C ILE A 77 4.31 -13.71 13.70
N SER A 78 4.49 -13.57 15.00
CA SER A 78 5.36 -14.45 15.77
C SER A 78 4.77 -15.86 15.91
N ASP A 79 5.63 -16.87 16.11
CA ASP A 79 5.20 -18.25 16.39
C ASP A 79 4.31 -18.34 17.65
N GLU A 80 4.45 -17.39 18.59
CA GLU A 80 3.66 -17.32 19.82
C GLU A 80 2.22 -16.82 19.58
N GLU A 81 2.06 -15.91 18.62
CA GLU A 81 0.75 -15.34 18.28
C GLU A 81 0.06 -16.13 17.16
N LEU A 82 0.82 -16.87 16.36
CA LEU A 82 0.33 -17.68 15.25
C LEU A 82 -0.68 -18.72 15.74
N ASN A 83 -1.91 -18.62 15.22
CA ASN A 83 -2.96 -19.59 15.51
C ASN A 83 -3.98 -19.66 14.38
N ALA A 84 -4.94 -20.58 14.48
CA ALA A 84 -5.92 -20.84 13.42
C ALA A 84 -6.84 -19.65 13.05
N ASP A 85 -6.89 -18.61 13.89
CA ASP A 85 -7.62 -17.36 13.69
C ASP A 85 -6.70 -16.16 13.45
N TYR A 86 -5.38 -16.34 13.45
CA TYR A 86 -4.39 -15.29 13.19
C TYR A 86 -3.19 -15.79 12.39
N ILE A 87 -3.34 -15.76 11.06
CA ILE A 87 -2.31 -16.14 10.07
C ILE A 87 -1.93 -15.01 9.10
N TYR A 88 -2.56 -13.84 9.23
CA TYR A 88 -2.31 -12.68 8.37
C TYR A 88 -2.39 -11.39 9.19
N PRO A 89 -1.48 -10.42 8.98
CA PRO A 89 -1.41 -9.23 9.81
C PRO A 89 -2.68 -8.38 9.71
N LYS A 90 -2.95 -7.64 10.78
CA LYS A 90 -4.06 -6.69 10.81
C LYS A 90 -3.73 -5.48 9.94
N VAL A 91 -4.74 -4.88 9.32
CA VAL A 91 -4.55 -3.68 8.47
C VAL A 91 -3.97 -2.49 9.25
N LEU A 92 -4.26 -2.40 10.55
CA LEU A 92 -3.71 -1.39 11.46
C LEU A 92 -2.48 -1.88 12.24
N ASP A 93 -1.67 -2.76 11.63
CA ASP A 93 -0.34 -3.06 12.11
C ASP A 93 0.69 -2.17 11.39
N TYR A 94 1.18 -1.16 12.11
CA TYR A 94 2.10 -0.16 11.59
C TYR A 94 3.54 -0.68 11.38
N SER A 95 3.81 -1.93 11.73
CA SER A 95 5.12 -2.55 11.49
C SER A 95 5.23 -3.19 10.10
N VAL A 96 4.10 -3.57 9.49
CA VAL A 96 4.06 -4.35 8.24
C VAL A 96 4.65 -3.59 7.07
N ALA A 97 4.15 -2.39 6.76
CA ALA A 97 4.60 -1.67 5.57
C ALA A 97 6.12 -1.36 5.58
N PRO A 98 6.73 -0.88 6.68
CA PRO A 98 8.19 -0.71 6.78
C PRO A 98 8.98 -1.99 6.53
N GLN A 99 8.58 -3.11 7.15
CA GLN A 99 9.30 -4.39 7.01
C GLN A 99 9.21 -4.92 5.58
N VAL A 100 8.00 -4.89 4.99
CA VAL A 100 7.78 -5.31 3.60
C VAL A 100 8.55 -4.42 2.63
N ALA A 101 8.61 -3.10 2.86
CA ALA A 101 9.37 -2.18 2.01
C ALA A 101 10.87 -2.49 2.02
N ALA A 102 11.46 -2.77 3.18
CA ALA A 102 12.85 -3.18 3.28
C ALA A 102 13.11 -4.51 2.55
N ALA A 103 12.27 -5.53 2.79
CA ALA A 103 12.42 -6.84 2.16
C ALA A 103 12.34 -6.76 0.64
N VAL A 104 11.36 -6.02 0.12
CA VAL A 104 11.20 -5.79 -1.32
C VAL A 104 12.40 -5.03 -1.90
N ALA A 105 12.86 -3.96 -1.24
CA ALA A 105 14.03 -3.20 -1.69
C ALA A 105 15.29 -4.07 -1.73
N ALA A 106 15.54 -4.89 -0.70
CA ALA A 106 16.67 -5.80 -0.65
C ALA A 106 16.62 -6.82 -1.79
N ALA A 107 15.46 -7.43 -2.04
CA ALA A 107 15.28 -8.41 -3.10
C ALA A 107 15.41 -7.79 -4.51
N VAL A 108 14.96 -6.55 -4.70
CA VAL A 108 15.13 -5.79 -5.94
C VAL A 108 16.60 -5.47 -6.22
N VAL A 109 17.38 -5.11 -5.19
CA VAL A 109 18.83 -4.90 -5.31
C VAL A 109 19.53 -6.21 -5.66
N ALA A 110 19.22 -7.30 -4.94
CA ALA A 110 19.78 -8.62 -5.22
C ALA A 110 19.45 -9.14 -6.63
N ALA A 111 18.28 -8.78 -7.16
CA ALA A 111 17.88 -9.11 -8.53
C ALA A 111 18.54 -8.24 -9.62
N GLY A 112 19.28 -7.18 -9.25
CA GLY A 112 19.82 -6.21 -10.21
C GLY A 112 18.73 -5.34 -10.87
N CYS A 113 17.54 -5.27 -10.28
CA CYS A 113 16.41 -4.49 -10.80
C CYS A 113 16.40 -3.05 -10.26
N SER A 114 17.21 -2.73 -9.26
CA SER A 114 17.33 -1.37 -8.71
C SER A 114 18.08 -0.45 -9.67
N ARG A 115 17.52 0.74 -9.92
CA ARG A 115 18.19 1.83 -10.66
C ARG A 115 18.81 2.88 -9.73
N LYS A 116 18.81 2.63 -8.42
CA LYS A 116 19.39 3.52 -7.41
C LYS A 116 20.59 2.82 -6.76
N ALA A 117 21.79 3.35 -7.02
CA ALA A 117 23.05 2.71 -6.60
C ALA A 117 23.22 2.62 -5.08
N ASP A 118 22.68 3.58 -4.34
CA ASP A 118 22.75 3.71 -2.88
C ASP A 118 21.45 3.23 -2.18
N THR A 119 20.75 2.25 -2.76
CA THR A 119 19.54 1.71 -2.14
C THR A 119 19.86 1.08 -0.79
N ASN A 120 19.30 1.66 0.28
CA ASN A 120 19.43 1.18 1.66
C ASN A 120 18.05 0.72 2.17
N PRO A 121 17.82 -0.60 2.34
CA PRO A 121 16.56 -1.15 2.85
C PRO A 121 16.11 -0.59 4.20
N GLU A 122 17.02 -0.38 5.16
CA GLU A 122 16.69 0.15 6.49
C GLU A 122 16.21 1.60 6.41
N ALA A 123 16.88 2.42 5.60
CA ALA A 123 16.47 3.79 5.35
C ALA A 123 15.10 3.86 4.65
N ILE A 124 14.80 2.88 3.79
CA ILE A 124 13.49 2.76 3.12
C ILE A 124 12.41 2.36 4.12
N ALA A 125 12.67 1.43 5.03
CA ALA A 125 11.73 1.08 6.10
C ALA A 125 11.39 2.29 6.96
N GLU A 126 12.41 3.01 7.43
CA GLU A 126 12.22 4.20 8.25
C GLU A 126 11.43 5.28 7.50
N ARG A 127 11.81 5.56 6.24
CA ARG A 127 11.07 6.48 5.38
C ARG A 127 9.61 6.05 5.20
N THR A 128 9.37 4.76 5.01
CA THR A 128 8.03 4.19 4.84
C THR A 128 7.19 4.43 6.09
N ARG A 129 7.73 4.18 7.28
CA ARG A 129 7.03 4.45 8.55
C ARG A 129 6.61 5.92 8.66
N ARG A 130 7.59 6.83 8.49
CA ARG A 130 7.37 8.27 8.62
C ARG A 130 6.38 8.80 7.61
N TYR A 131 6.45 8.32 6.37
CA TYR A 131 5.55 8.78 5.32
C TYR A 131 4.14 8.22 5.49
N VAL A 132 4.02 6.90 5.60
CA VAL A 132 2.71 6.22 5.55
C VAL A 132 1.91 6.45 6.82
N TYR A 133 2.55 6.49 7.98
CA TYR A 133 1.84 6.53 9.27
C TYR A 133 1.99 7.85 10.02
N GLU A 134 3.14 8.51 9.91
CA GLU A 134 3.36 9.77 10.61
C GLU A 134 3.01 10.99 9.74
N GLY A 135 2.75 10.81 8.45
CA GLY A 135 2.45 11.91 7.51
C GLY A 135 3.61 12.88 7.32
N HIS A 136 4.84 12.45 7.61
CA HIS A 136 6.04 13.28 7.47
C HIS A 136 6.75 12.96 6.15
N PHE A 137 6.79 13.93 5.24
CA PHE A 137 7.53 13.85 3.99
C PHE A 137 8.17 15.20 3.67
N PRO A 138 9.42 15.19 3.21
CA PRO A 138 10.63 15.16 4.03
C PRO A 138 10.82 16.38 4.96
N VAL A 139 11.90 16.32 5.74
CA VAL A 139 12.24 17.08 6.95
C VAL A 139 13.31 18.18 6.63
N PRO A 140 13.94 18.92 7.59
CA PRO A 140 14.61 20.21 7.33
C PRO A 140 15.70 20.18 6.26
N PRO A 141 16.08 21.35 5.71
CA PRO A 141 16.97 21.45 4.56
C PRO A 141 18.29 20.69 4.79
N LYS A 142 18.86 20.15 3.70
CA LYS A 142 20.14 19.40 3.74
C LYS A 142 21.27 20.19 4.40
N SER A 143 21.16 21.52 4.40
CA SER A 143 22.13 22.47 4.93
C SER A 143 21.42 23.75 5.34
N ASN A 144 21.91 24.42 6.39
CA ASN A 144 21.47 25.77 6.79
C ASN A 144 22.28 26.89 6.11
N LYS A 145 23.09 26.56 5.09
CA LYS A 145 23.87 27.55 4.34
C LYS A 145 22.97 28.32 3.38
N GLU A 146 23.32 29.58 3.10
CA GLU A 146 22.74 30.32 1.99
C GLU A 146 23.03 29.60 0.66
N MET A 147 22.02 29.54 -0.20
CA MET A 147 22.06 28.90 -1.50
C MET A 147 21.58 29.88 -2.56
N SER A 148 22.07 29.73 -3.78
CA SER A 148 21.50 30.44 -4.93
C SER A 148 20.08 29.95 -5.24
N VAL A 149 19.33 30.74 -6.01
CA VAL A 149 17.97 30.37 -6.47
C VAL A 149 17.95 29.01 -7.18
N SER A 150 18.98 28.71 -7.99
CA SER A 150 19.09 27.44 -8.70
C SER A 150 19.36 26.27 -7.77
N GLU A 151 20.26 26.44 -6.79
CA GLU A 151 20.55 25.42 -5.78
C GLU A 151 19.33 25.16 -4.89
N GLU A 152 18.58 26.20 -4.53
CA GLU A 152 17.33 26.08 -3.78
C GLU A 152 16.27 25.32 -4.57
N SER A 153 16.07 25.66 -5.85
CA SER A 153 15.15 24.92 -6.71
C SER A 153 15.49 23.42 -6.76
N LEU A 154 16.76 23.08 -7.00
CA LEU A 154 17.20 21.68 -7.06
C LEU A 154 17.07 20.97 -5.71
N GLU A 155 17.46 21.62 -4.60
CA GLU A 155 17.34 21.05 -3.25
C GLU A 155 15.89 20.70 -2.92
N GLN A 156 14.95 21.62 -3.22
CA GLN A 156 13.53 21.43 -2.97
C GLN A 156 12.99 20.26 -3.81
N HIS A 157 13.35 20.18 -5.10
CA HIS A 157 12.94 19.07 -5.96
C HIS A 157 13.55 17.73 -5.52
N GLU A 158 14.81 17.69 -5.09
CA GLU A 158 15.46 16.49 -4.58
C GLU A 158 14.84 16.02 -3.25
N ARG A 159 14.52 16.97 -2.38
CA ARG A 159 13.92 16.73 -1.07
C ARG A 159 12.51 16.22 -1.26
N PHE A 160 11.62 17.03 -1.82
CA PHE A 160 10.19 16.73 -1.93
C PHE A 160 9.84 15.74 -3.05
N GLN A 161 10.79 15.41 -3.93
CA GLN A 161 10.60 14.50 -5.08
C GLN A 161 9.47 14.94 -6.02
N GLY A 162 9.34 16.25 -6.21
CA GLY A 162 8.20 16.88 -6.87
C GLY A 162 7.46 17.81 -5.92
N LEU A 163 6.35 18.37 -6.39
CA LEU A 163 5.53 19.34 -5.65
C LEU A 163 4.14 18.81 -5.28
N LEU A 164 3.64 17.84 -6.05
CA LEU A 164 2.28 17.34 -5.90
C LEU A 164 2.19 16.29 -4.81
N GLU A 165 1.20 16.43 -3.94
CA GLU A 165 0.87 15.46 -2.90
C GLU A 165 -0.65 15.28 -2.83
N ILE A 166 -1.08 14.06 -2.50
CA ILE A 166 -2.50 13.70 -2.37
C ILE A 166 -2.79 13.41 -0.89
N TYR A 167 -3.79 14.10 -0.35
CA TYR A 167 -4.25 13.92 1.03
C TYR A 167 -5.66 13.35 1.06
N SER A 168 -5.94 12.48 2.03
CA SER A 168 -7.31 12.00 2.28
C SER A 168 -8.19 13.11 2.84
N LYS A 169 -9.40 13.25 2.31
CA LYS A 169 -10.42 14.17 2.87
C LYS A 169 -10.86 13.75 4.27
N ILE A 170 -10.81 12.45 4.56
CA ILE A 170 -11.17 11.88 5.86
C ILE A 170 -9.95 11.12 6.38
N PRO A 171 -9.30 11.59 7.45
CA PRO A 171 -8.14 10.90 8.00
C PRO A 171 -8.57 9.56 8.61
N VAL A 172 -7.89 8.48 8.24
CA VAL A 172 -8.14 7.14 8.79
C VAL A 172 -7.47 7.05 10.17
N LYS A 173 -8.21 7.39 11.22
CA LYS A 173 -7.70 7.46 12.59
C LYS A 173 -7.95 6.20 13.41
N ASP A 174 -8.86 5.35 12.95
CA ASP A 174 -9.26 4.13 13.66
C ASP A 174 -9.84 3.08 12.69
N GLU A 175 -10.11 1.91 13.25
CA GLU A 175 -10.70 0.79 12.52
C GLU A 175 -12.13 1.09 12.06
N HIS A 176 -12.87 1.96 12.77
CA HIS A 176 -14.22 2.32 12.38
C HIS A 176 -14.22 3.04 11.03
N ILE A 177 -13.43 4.11 10.89
CA ILE A 177 -13.29 4.87 9.66
C ILE A 177 -12.72 3.99 8.55
N LEU A 178 -11.68 3.19 8.86
CA LEU A 178 -11.08 2.26 7.90
C LEU A 178 -12.14 1.33 7.29
N ARG A 179 -13.01 0.75 8.13
CA ARG A 179 -14.10 -0.12 7.67
C ARG A 179 -15.12 0.59 6.79
N GLN A 180 -15.40 1.88 7.00
CA GLN A 180 -16.39 2.61 6.19
C GLN A 180 -15.93 2.77 4.74
N PHE A 181 -14.65 3.05 4.52
CA PHE A 181 -14.15 3.49 3.22
C PHE A 181 -13.31 2.46 2.46
N TYR A 182 -12.61 1.57 3.17
CA TYR A 182 -11.62 0.68 2.55
C TYR A 182 -11.97 -0.79 2.67
N LEU A 183 -12.67 -1.22 3.73
CA LEU A 183 -12.91 -2.64 3.97
C LEU A 183 -14.33 -3.07 3.61
N MET A 184 -14.43 -4.28 3.05
CA MET A 184 -15.71 -4.91 2.78
C MET A 184 -16.41 -5.34 4.08
N PRO A 185 -17.75 -5.24 4.15
CA PRO A 185 -18.69 -4.98 3.05
C PRO A 185 -19.05 -3.49 2.87
N ARG A 186 -18.76 -2.63 3.84
CA ARG A 186 -19.26 -1.23 3.87
C ARG A 186 -18.72 -0.39 2.72
N ALA A 187 -17.44 -0.57 2.36
CA ALA A 187 -16.83 0.12 1.22
C ALA A 187 -17.52 -0.18 -0.12
N MET A 188 -18.35 -1.24 -0.21
CA MET A 188 -19.09 -1.58 -1.43
C MET A 188 -20.43 -0.87 -1.58
N GLU A 189 -20.99 -0.33 -0.49
CA GLU A 189 -22.33 0.27 -0.53
C GLU A 189 -22.46 1.41 -1.56
N PRO A 190 -21.47 2.33 -1.70
CA PRO A 190 -21.51 3.32 -2.78
C PRO A 190 -21.52 2.70 -4.18
N ALA A 191 -20.75 1.63 -4.40
CA ALA A 191 -20.70 0.95 -5.69
C ALA A 191 -22.03 0.28 -6.06
N LYS A 192 -22.75 -0.30 -5.09
CA LYS A 192 -24.09 -0.85 -5.30
C LYS A 192 -25.11 0.22 -5.67
N LEU A 193 -25.06 1.38 -5.00
CA LEU A 193 -25.93 2.51 -5.34
C LEU A 193 -25.65 3.01 -6.75
N ILE A 194 -24.38 3.19 -7.12
CA ILE A 194 -23.97 3.61 -8.48
C ILE A 194 -24.35 2.58 -9.54
N GLN A 195 -24.30 1.29 -9.22
CA GLN A 195 -24.74 0.23 -10.14
C GLN A 195 -26.24 0.34 -10.47
N ASN A 196 -27.06 0.68 -9.47
CA ASN A 196 -28.51 0.83 -9.64
C ASN A 196 -28.88 2.18 -10.27
N ASP A 197 -28.15 3.24 -9.91
CA ASP A 197 -28.29 4.59 -10.48
C ASP A 197 -26.91 5.18 -10.82
N PRO A 198 -26.48 5.10 -12.08
CA PRO A 198 -25.19 5.64 -12.52
C PRO A 198 -25.00 7.13 -12.29
N ALA A 199 -26.06 7.92 -12.05
CA ALA A 199 -25.92 9.35 -11.75
C ALA A 199 -25.33 9.60 -10.35
N GLU A 200 -25.49 8.67 -9.41
CA GLU A 200 -24.96 8.79 -8.05
C GLU A 200 -23.43 8.90 -7.98
N VAL A 201 -22.73 8.54 -9.07
CA VAL A 201 -21.28 8.77 -9.19
C VAL A 201 -20.89 10.24 -8.97
N PHE A 202 -21.76 11.20 -9.30
CA PHE A 202 -21.51 12.63 -9.09
C PHE A 202 -21.63 13.04 -7.60
N ASN A 203 -22.38 12.28 -6.80
CA ASN A 203 -22.59 12.55 -5.38
C ASN A 203 -21.61 11.75 -4.50
N LEU A 204 -21.35 10.50 -4.86
CA LEU A 204 -20.64 9.51 -4.03
C LEU A 204 -19.15 9.38 -4.36
N THR A 205 -18.67 10.06 -5.40
CA THR A 205 -17.26 10.01 -5.80
C THR A 205 -16.69 11.40 -6.08
N PRO A 206 -15.37 11.55 -6.20
CA PRO A 206 -14.76 12.81 -6.60
C PRO A 206 -15.08 13.28 -8.03
N ARG A 207 -15.89 12.57 -8.82
CA ARG A 207 -16.14 12.86 -10.24
C ARG A 207 -16.56 14.31 -10.51
N SER A 208 -17.40 14.90 -9.66
CA SER A 208 -17.85 16.29 -9.81
C SER A 208 -16.76 17.33 -9.48
N ASN A 209 -15.66 16.91 -8.87
CA ASN A 209 -14.64 17.76 -8.29
C ASN A 209 -13.26 17.60 -8.96
N LEU A 210 -13.12 16.74 -9.98
CA LEU A 210 -11.84 16.44 -10.62
C LEU A 210 -11.91 16.63 -12.13
N VAL A 211 -10.94 17.36 -12.68
CA VAL A 211 -10.65 17.45 -14.12
C VAL A 211 -9.20 17.03 -14.34
N GLY A 212 -9.00 16.01 -15.16
CA GLY A 212 -7.66 15.59 -15.58
C GLY A 212 -7.23 16.33 -16.84
N VAL A 213 -6.16 17.12 -16.75
CA VAL A 213 -5.49 17.72 -17.91
C VAL A 213 -4.19 16.96 -18.12
N VAL A 214 -4.08 16.26 -19.24
CA VAL A 214 -2.88 15.50 -19.61
C VAL A 214 -2.29 16.16 -20.86
N SER A 215 -1.01 16.51 -20.78
CA SER A 215 -0.22 16.98 -21.90
C SER A 215 0.92 15.99 -22.13
N ASP A 216 1.32 15.81 -23.39
CA ASP A 216 2.43 14.94 -23.79
C ASP A 216 3.81 15.55 -23.50
N GLY A 217 3.87 16.76 -22.92
CA GLY A 217 5.14 17.35 -22.46
C GLY A 217 6.11 17.74 -23.57
N THR A 218 5.68 17.77 -24.84
CA THR A 218 6.56 17.97 -26.01
C THR A 218 7.27 19.34 -26.07
N ALA A 219 6.87 20.30 -25.22
CA ALA A 219 7.51 21.60 -25.08
C ALA A 219 7.61 22.03 -23.60
N VAL A 220 8.59 21.47 -22.88
CA VAL A 220 8.81 21.79 -21.46
C VAL A 220 9.49 23.15 -21.34
N LEU A 221 8.75 24.20 -20.97
CA LEU A 221 9.29 25.54 -20.64
C LEU A 221 10.24 26.15 -21.71
N GLY A 222 10.02 25.82 -22.99
CA GLY A 222 10.89 26.27 -24.08
C GLY A 222 12.20 25.47 -24.24
N LEU A 223 12.41 24.42 -23.45
CA LEU A 223 13.55 23.50 -23.52
C LEU A 223 13.38 22.41 -24.59
N GLY A 224 12.24 22.40 -25.28
CA GLY A 224 11.90 21.41 -26.30
C GLY A 224 11.34 20.12 -25.72
N ASN A 225 11.51 19.03 -26.48
CA ASN A 225 10.95 17.71 -26.18
C ASN A 225 11.86 16.92 -25.22
N ILE A 226 11.83 17.30 -23.94
CA ILE A 226 12.60 16.68 -22.85
C ILE A 226 11.71 16.04 -21.76
N GLY A 227 10.39 16.06 -21.97
CA GLY A 227 9.37 15.51 -21.07
C GLY A 227 9.04 14.05 -21.34
#